data_AF-A0A3M9N9Q0-F1
#
_entry.id   AF-A0A3M9N9Q0-F1
#
_cell.length_a   1.000
_cell.length_b   1.000
_cell.length_c   1.000
_cell.angle_alpha   90.00
_cell.angle_beta   90.00
_cell.angle_gamma   90.00
#
_symmetry.space_group_name_H-M   'P 1'
#
loop_
_entity.id
_entity.type
_entity.pdbx_description
1 polymer ?
#
loop_
_entity_poly.entity_id
_entity_poly.type
_entity_poly.pdbx_seq_one_letter_code
_entity_poly.pdbx_strand_id
1 'polypeptide(L)' 'MTSALKYMVDENGEKISVLVPLKTWEKINQDYHKLQNKLNVLTGIKDGLNEVREAKKSGKKLQTLKDFLRESHS' A
#
# COMPACT_ATOMS: atom_id res chain seq x y z
N MET A 1 -0.98 14.71 29.08
CA MET A 1 -1.10 13.37 29.69
C MET A 1 -1.03 12.32 28.61
N THR A 2 0.06 11.56 28.56
CA THR A 2 0.26 10.44 27.63
C THR A 2 -0.67 9.30 28.06
N SER A 3 -1.80 9.14 27.38
CA SER A 3 -2.68 7.99 27.64
C SER A 3 -1.91 6.71 27.30
N ALA A 4 -1.61 5.92 28.32
CA ALA A 4 -0.85 4.68 28.17
C ALA A 4 -1.63 3.66 27.33
N LEU A 5 -0.91 2.94 26.49
CA LEU A 5 -1.41 1.78 25.75
C LEU A 5 -1.93 0.74 26.77
N LYS A 6 -3.18 0.29 26.63
CA LYS A 6 -3.75 -0.73 27.53
C LYS A 6 -4.04 -2.00 26.75
N TYR A 7 -3.65 -3.14 27.29
CA TYR A 7 -3.97 -4.45 26.73
C TYR A 7 -5.09 -5.09 27.53
N MET A 8 -6.05 -5.70 26.84
CA MET A 8 -7.07 -6.56 27.44
C MET A 8 -6.65 -8.01 27.20
N VAL A 9 -6.67 -8.81 28.26
CA VAL A 9 -6.25 -10.22 28.27
C VAL A 9 -7.45 -11.13 28.48
N ASP A 10 -7.39 -12.34 27.95
CA ASP A 10 -8.37 -13.40 28.20
C ASP A 10 -8.13 -14.11 29.54
N GLU A 11 -8.94 -15.13 29.82
CA GLU A 11 -8.88 -15.95 31.04
C GLU A 11 -7.56 -16.73 31.16
N ASN A 12 -6.84 -16.96 30.06
CA ASN A 12 -5.55 -17.64 30.01
C ASN A 12 -4.37 -16.65 30.10
N GLY A 13 -4.64 -15.34 30.17
CA GLY A 13 -3.62 -14.29 30.18
C GLY A 13 -3.10 -13.90 28.80
N GLU A 14 -3.71 -14.39 27.71
CA GLU A 14 -3.34 -14.02 26.35
C GLU A 14 -3.97 -12.67 25.96
N LYS A 15 -3.19 -11.83 25.26
CA LYS A 15 -3.63 -10.49 24.85
C LYS A 15 -4.59 -10.59 23.67
N ILE A 16 -5.87 -10.28 23.90
CA ILE A 16 -6.91 -10.36 22.88
C ILE A 16 -7.20 -9.03 22.19
N SER A 17 -6.93 -7.90 22.84
CA SER A 17 -7.18 -6.58 22.25
C SER A 17 -6.37 -5.48 22.94
N VAL A 18 -6.28 -4.33 22.28
CA VAL A 18 -5.49 -3.18 22.73
C VAL A 18 -6.28 -1.89 22.59
N LEU A 19 -6.29 -1.07 23.64
CA LEU A 19 -6.80 0.28 23.63
C LEU A 19 -5.64 1.23 23.37
N VAL A 20 -5.75 1.93 22.25
CA VAL A 20 -4.74 2.86 21.75
C VAL A 20 -5.33 4.28 21.77
N PRO A 21 -4.58 5.31 22.18
CA PRO A 21 -5.01 6.69 22.02
C PRO A 21 -5.29 7.01 20.55
N LEU A 22 -6.39 7.72 20.29
CA LEU A 22 -6.85 8.00 18.93
C LEU A 22 -5.75 8.64 18.06
N LYS A 23 -5.02 9.63 18.58
CA LYS A 23 -3.92 10.28 17.86
C LYS A 23 -2.81 9.32 17.43
N THR A 24 -2.51 8.31 18.25
CA THR A 24 -1.52 7.28 17.93
C THR A 24 -2.06 6.35 16.85
N TRP A 25 -3.33 5.95 16.96
CA TRP A 25 -4.01 5.14 15.94
C TRP A 25 -4.06 5.84 14.58
N GLU A 26 -4.44 7.12 14.55
CA GLU A 26 -4.49 7.93 13.34
C GLU A 26 -3.10 8.03 12.69
N LYS A 27 -2.07 8.31 13.48
CA LYS A 27 -0.69 8.39 12.98
C LYS A 27 -0.24 7.07 12.33
N ILE A 28 -0.48 5.94 13.01
CA ILE A 28 -0.12 4.62 12.49
C ILE A 28 -0.82 4.36 11.14
N ASN A 29 -2.12 4.67 11.04
CA ASN A 29 -2.86 4.48 9.80
C ASN A 29 -2.36 5.41 8.68
N GLN A 30 -2.06 6.68 8.99
CA GLN A 30 -1.49 7.60 8.01
C GLN A 30 -0.14 7.11 7.48
N ASP A 31 0.74 6.64 8.36
CA ASP A 31 2.04 6.11 7.97
C ASP A 31 1.90 4.80 7.18
N TYR A 32 0.96 3.93 7.56
CA TYR A 32 0.61 2.72 6.81
C TYR A 32 0.14 3.05 5.39
N HIS A 33 -0.80 3.99 5.23
CA HIS A 33 -1.29 4.40 3.91
C HIS A 33 -0.17 5.00 3.05
N LYS A 34 0.72 5.82 3.62
CA LYS A 34 1.89 6.34 2.89
C LYS A 34 2.81 5.22 2.41
N LEU A 35 3.06 4.24 3.27
CA LEU A 35 3.91 3.10 2.93
C LEU A 35 3.27 2.24 1.83
N GLN A 36 1.97 1.95 1.94
CA GLN A 36 1.23 1.20 0.93
C GLN A 36 1.24 1.92 -0.42
N ASN A 37 1.02 3.25 -0.44
CA ASN A 37 1.10 4.04 -1.66
C ASN A 37 2.49 4.00 -2.29
N LYS A 38 3.55 4.13 -1.47
CA LYS A 38 4.93 4.01 -1.96
C LYS A 38 5.19 2.63 -2.56
N LEU A 39 4.72 1.57 -1.91
CA LEU A 39 4.87 0.20 -2.41
C LEU A 39 4.13 0.01 -3.74
N ASN A 40 2.91 0.53 -3.86
CA ASN A 40 2.11 0.45 -5.08
C ASN A 40 2.81 1.16 -6.24
N VAL A 41 3.34 2.37 -6.01
CA VAL A 41 4.08 3.13 -7.05
C VAL A 41 5.34 2.38 -7.48
N LEU A 42 6.16 1.91 -6.53
CA LEU A 42 7.41 1.21 -6.85
C LEU A 42 7.16 -0.11 -7.57
N THR A 43 6.14 -0.86 -7.15
CA THR A 43 5.74 -2.11 -7.81
C THR A 43 5.21 -1.82 -9.21
N GLY A 44 4.35 -0.80 -9.38
CA GLY A 44 3.86 -0.39 -10.69
C GLY A 44 4.98 0.02 -11.66
N ILE A 45 6.00 0.75 -11.17
CA ILE A 45 7.19 1.09 -11.98
C ILE A 45 7.94 -0.18 -12.38
N LYS A 46 8.19 -1.09 -11.43
CA LYS A 46 8.88 -2.36 -11.69
C LYS A 46 8.13 -3.19 -12.74
N ASP A 47 6.82 -3.27 -12.62
CA ASP A 47 5.97 -4.04 -13.53
C ASP A 47 5.97 -3.43 -14.93
N GLY A 48 5.86 -2.09 -15.04
CA GLY A 48 6.00 -1.40 -16.33
C GLY A 48 7.36 -1.62 -16.99
N LEU A 49 8.45 -1.61 -16.21
CA LEU A 49 9.79 -1.92 -16.75
C LEU A 49 9.90 -3.38 -17.23
N ASN A 50 9.28 -4.32 -16.52
CA ASN A 50 9.21 -5.71 -16.95
C ASN A 50 8.39 -5.86 -18.24
N GLU A 51 7.26 -5.18 -18.35
CA GLU A 51 6.43 -5.17 -19.55
C GLU A 51 7.22 -4.69 -20.77
N VAL A 52 7.97 -3.59 -20.63
CA VAL A 52 8.84 -3.07 -21.70
C VAL A 52 9.89 -4.10 -22.10
N ARG A 53 10.51 -4.77 -21.11
CA ARG A 53 11.51 -5.81 -21.36
C ARG A 53 10.93 -7.00 -22.13
N GLU A 54 9.76 -7.49 -21.74
CA GLU A 54 9.12 -8.64 -22.39
C GLU A 54 8.55 -8.29 -23.77
N ALA A 55 8.02 -7.08 -23.95
CA ALA A 55 7.60 -6.60 -25.27
C ALA A 55 8.78 -6.46 -26.24
N LYS A 56 9.94 -5.98 -25.76
CA LYS A 56 11.16 -5.92 -26.57
C LYS A 56 11.63 -7.31 -27.04
N LYS A 57 11.49 -8.34 -26.19
CA LYS A 57 11.84 -9.73 -26.56
C LYS A 57 10.84 -10.36 -27.52
N SER A 58 9.56 -10.08 -27.35
CA SER A 58 8.47 -10.69 -28.14
C SER A 58 8.11 -9.91 -29.42
N GLY A 59 8.67 -8.70 -29.61
CA GLY A 59 8.34 -7.82 -30.74
C GLY A 59 6.93 -7.22 -30.66
N LYS A 60 6.25 -7.34 -29.52
CA LYS A 60 4.87 -6.89 -29.34
C LYS A 60 4.83 -5.36 -29.18
N LYS A 61 3.91 -4.70 -29.88
CA LYS A 61 3.73 -3.25 -29.77
C LYS A 61 3.07 -2.91 -28.43
N LEU A 62 3.76 -2.12 -27.61
CA LEU A 62 3.24 -1.64 -26.34
C LEU A 62 2.18 -0.55 -26.56
N GLN A 63 1.23 -0.47 -25.63
CA GLN A 63 0.30 0.64 -25.56
C GLN A 63 1.08 1.94 -25.33
N THR A 64 0.72 3.01 -26.05
CA THR A 64 1.36 4.31 -25.81
C THR A 64 0.76 4.97 -24.59
N LEU A 65 1.51 5.86 -23.93
CA LEU A 65 1.00 6.66 -22.82
C LEU A 65 -0.29 7.42 -23.19
N LYS A 66 -0.40 7.86 -24.45
CA LYS A 66 -1.59 8.54 -24.97
C LYS A 66 -2.81 7.61 -25.03
N ASP A 67 -2.60 6.36 -25.42
CA ASP A 67 -3.67 5.36 -25.49
C ASP A 67 -4.14 4.98 -24.09
N PHE A 68 -3.20 4.81 -23.14
CA PHE A 68 -3.52 4.54 -21.73
C PHE A 68 -4.34 5.66 -21.09
N LEU A 69 -3.94 6.92 -21.29
CA LEU A 69 -4.66 8.07 -20.74
C LEU A 69 -6.06 8.27 -21.34
N ARG A 70 -6.34 7.78 -22.56
CA ARG A 70 -7.71 7.81 -23.12
C ARG A 70 -8.62 6.77 -22.49
N GLU A 71 -8.07 5.65 -22.03
CA GLU A 71 -8.83 4.52 -21.48
C GLU A 71 -9.37 4.79 -20.06
N SER A 72 -8.64 5.56 -19.24
CA SER A 72 -9.08 5.92 -17.88
C SER A 72 -10.18 6.98 -17.80
N HIS A 73 -10.60 7.53 -18.94
CA HIS A 73 -11.61 8.60 -19.04
C HIS A 73 -12.92 8.14 -19.71
N SER A 74 -13.13 6.82 -19.86
CA SER A 74 -14.38 6.23 -20.34
C SER A 74 -15.08 5.41 -19.26
#